data_AF-A0A4S0N452-F1
#
_entry.id   AF-A0A4S0N452-F1
#
_cell.length_a   1.000
_cell.length_b   1.000
_cell.length_c   1.000
_cell.angle_alpha   90.00
_cell.angle_beta   90.00
_cell.angle_gamma   90.00
#
_symmetry.space_group_name_H-M   'P 1'
#
loop_
_entity.id
_entity.type
_entity.pdbx_description
1 polymer ?
#
loop_
_entity_poly.entity_id
_entity_poly.type
_entity_poly.pdbx_seq_one_letter_code
_entity_poly.pdbx_strand_id
1 'polypeptide(L)' 'RSALVRAERLLSWADAAAALTLEAAGGQMAAFDETVLAMRPSPGIEAVGASLRQLLDGSGLIEAAL' A
#
# COMPACT_ATOMS: atom_id res chain seq x y z
N ARG A 1 6.75 26.23 -4.79
CA ARG A 1 6.25 25.37 -3.69
C ARG A 1 4.96 24.60 -4.02
N SER A 2 4.29 24.89 -5.14
CA SER A 2 3.00 24.26 -5.51
C SER A 2 3.12 22.93 -6.27
N ALA A 3 4.30 22.60 -6.82
CA ALA A 3 4.54 21.33 -7.51
C ALA A 3 4.75 20.17 -6.53
N LEU A 4 5.50 20.38 -5.44
CA LEU A 4 5.78 19.33 -4.45
C LEU A 4 4.50 18.84 -3.76
N VAL A 5 3.65 19.74 -3.29
CA VAL A 5 2.35 19.39 -2.68
C VAL A 5 1.46 18.62 -3.65
N ARG A 6 1.50 18.93 -4.95
CA ARG A 6 0.77 18.17 -5.96
C ARG A 6 1.35 16.78 -6.16
N ALA A 7 2.68 16.65 -6.17
CA ALA A 7 3.36 15.37 -6.26
C ALA A 7 3.02 14.47 -5.06
N GLU A 8 3.03 15.02 -3.83
CA GLU A 8 2.63 14.29 -2.62
C GLU A 8 1.19 13.78 -2.71
N ARG A 9 0.26 14.62 -3.19
CA ARG A 9 -1.13 14.18 -3.43
C ARG A 9 -1.23 13.09 -4.48
N LEU A 10 -0.46 13.21 -5.58
CA LEU A 10 -0.44 12.17 -6.62
C LEU A 10 0.11 10.84 -6.10
N LEU A 11 1.11 10.86 -5.23
CA LEU A 11 1.63 9.65 -4.58
C LEU A 11 0.56 9.00 -3.69
N SER A 12 -0.17 9.79 -2.90
CA SER A 12 -1.28 9.25 -2.10
C SER A 12 -2.39 8.63 -2.96
N TRP A 13 -2.71 9.24 -4.12
CA TRP A 13 -3.65 8.63 -5.08
C TRP A 13 -3.11 7.35 -5.72
N ALA A 14 -1.79 7.28 -5.96
CA ALA A 14 -1.15 6.08 -6.49
C ALA A 14 -1.25 4.91 -5.49
N ASP A 15 -1.04 5.15 -4.19
CA ASP A 15 -1.22 4.13 -3.15
C ASP A 15 -2.68 3.65 -3.08
N ALA A 16 -3.64 4.56 -3.17
CA ALA A 16 -5.07 4.20 -3.21
C ALA A 16 -5.42 3.35 -4.44
N ALA A 17 -4.90 3.70 -5.61
CA ALA A 17 -5.08 2.91 -6.82
C ALA A 17 -4.42 1.52 -6.71
N ALA A 18 -3.24 1.45 -6.07
CA ALA A 18 -2.56 0.18 -5.82
C ALA A 18 -3.34 -0.70 -4.83
N ALA A 19 -3.91 -0.13 -3.76
CA ALA A 19 -4.77 -0.84 -2.83
C ALA A 19 -6.00 -1.44 -3.52
N LEU A 20 -6.74 -0.64 -4.30
CA LEU A 20 -7.88 -1.14 -5.09
C LEU A 20 -7.48 -2.25 -6.06
N THR A 21 -6.29 -2.14 -6.66
CA THR A 21 -5.75 -3.17 -7.57
C THR A 21 -5.44 -4.46 -6.82
N LEU A 22 -4.80 -4.36 -5.65
CA LEU A 22 -4.50 -5.52 -4.80
C LEU A 22 -5.78 -6.21 -4.33
N GLU A 23 -6.76 -5.44 -3.86
CA GLU A 23 -8.05 -5.96 -3.42
C GLU A 23 -8.78 -6.69 -4.56
N ALA A 24 -8.90 -6.05 -5.73
CA ALA A 24 -9.58 -6.64 -6.88
C ALA A 24 -8.87 -7.89 -7.42
N ALA A 25 -7.54 -7.97 -7.28
CA ALA A 25 -6.74 -9.10 -7.74
C ALA A 25 -6.64 -10.25 -6.71
N GLY A 26 -7.18 -10.08 -5.49
CA GLY A 26 -7.01 -11.06 -4.40
C GLY A 26 -5.56 -11.12 -3.91
N GLY A 27 -4.93 -9.96 -3.69
CA GLY A 27 -3.54 -9.85 -3.28
C GLY A 27 -3.25 -10.43 -1.90
N GLN A 28 -2.07 -11.04 -1.74
CA GLN A 28 -1.63 -11.61 -0.48
C GLN A 28 -0.94 -10.56 0.41
N MET A 29 -1.66 -10.06 1.42
CA MET A 29 -1.14 -8.98 2.29
C MET A 29 0.06 -9.37 3.15
N ALA A 30 0.31 -10.67 3.35
CA ALA A 30 1.53 -11.15 4.01
C ALA A 30 2.82 -10.68 3.31
N ALA A 31 2.80 -10.48 1.99
CA ALA A 31 3.94 -9.94 1.24
C ALA A 31 4.25 -8.47 1.58
N PHE A 32 3.27 -7.76 2.13
CA PHE A 32 3.37 -6.37 2.53
C PHE A 32 3.50 -6.21 4.05
N ASP A 33 3.76 -7.28 4.80
CA ASP A 33 4.04 -7.18 6.24
C ASP A 33 5.27 -6.30 6.51
N GLU A 34 5.25 -5.56 7.61
CA GLU A 34 6.36 -4.66 7.99
C GLU A 34 7.69 -5.40 8.08
N THR A 35 7.70 -6.59 8.69
CA THR A 35 8.92 -7.39 8.87
C THR A 35 9.44 -7.93 7.54
N VAL A 36 8.54 -8.28 6.62
CA VAL A 36 8.89 -8.74 5.27
C VAL A 36 9.52 -7.61 4.48
N LEU A 37 8.91 -6.42 4.51
CA LEU A 37 9.41 -5.26 3.78
C LEU A 37 10.73 -4.72 4.37
N ALA A 38 10.91 -4.80 5.69
CA ALA A 38 12.15 -4.38 6.37
C ALA A 38 13.40 -5.16 5.91
N MET A 39 13.24 -6.35 5.30
CA MET A 39 14.35 -7.10 4.69
C MET A 39 15.00 -6.35 3.53
N ARG A 40 14.30 -5.39 2.91
CA ARG A 40 14.84 -4.49 1.87
C ARG A 40 14.73 -3.03 2.36
N PRO A 41 15.71 -2.54 3.15
CA PRO A 41 15.63 -1.22 3.77
C PRO A 41 15.45 -0.11 2.74
N SER A 42 14.32 0.60 2.81
CA SER A 42 14.00 1.74 1.96
C SER A 42 12.84 2.53 2.57
N PRO A 43 13.04 3.82 2.87
CA PRO A 43 11.97 4.65 3.44
C PRO A 43 10.70 4.67 2.58
N GLY A 44 10.84 4.61 1.25
CA GLY A 44 9.68 4.60 0.34
C GLY A 44 8.90 3.29 0.39
N ILE A 45 9.58 2.15 0.58
CA ILE A 45 8.93 0.84 0.68
C ILE A 45 8.16 0.74 1.98
N GLU A 46 8.78 1.16 3.08
CA GLU A 46 8.16 1.19 4.40
C GLU A 46 6.90 2.07 4.39
N ALA A 47 7.00 3.26 3.79
CA ALA A 47 5.87 4.20 3.69
C ALA A 47 4.71 3.64 2.84
N VAL A 48 4.99 3.14 1.62
CA VAL A 48 3.95 2.56 0.76
C VAL A 48 3.36 1.31 1.41
N GLY A 49 4.18 0.45 2.02
CA GLY A 49 3.71 -0.73 2.75
C GLY A 49 2.75 -0.37 3.89
N ALA A 50 3.07 0.66 4.68
CA ALA A 50 2.19 1.15 5.74
C ALA A 50 0.87 1.70 5.19
N SER A 51 0.94 2.49 4.11
CA SER A 51 -0.23 3.05 3.40
C SER A 51 -1.17 1.94 2.90
N LEU A 52 -0.63 0.92 2.23
CA LEU A 52 -1.40 -0.22 1.73
C LEU A 52 -2.03 -1.04 2.86
N ARG A 53 -1.28 -1.34 3.93
CA ARG A 53 -1.82 -2.03 5.12
C ARG A 53 -2.95 -1.24 5.76
N GLN A 54 -2.84 0.09 5.85
CA GLN A 54 -3.89 0.95 6.39
C GLN A 54 -5.14 1.00 5.49
N LEU A 55 -4.96 1.12 4.18
CA LEU A 55 -6.08 1.25 3.23
C LEU A 55 -6.88 -0.05 3.06
N LEU A 56 -6.23 -1.19 3.25
CA LEU A 56 -6.83 -2.52 3.08
C LEU A 56 -7.24 -3.17 4.41
N ASP A 57 -7.05 -2.48 5.54
CA ASP A 57 -7.48 -2.97 6.85
C ASP A 57 -9.01 -3.19 6.87
N GLY A 58 -9.43 -4.39 7.26
CA GLY A 58 -10.84 -4.81 7.28
C GLY A 58 -11.49 -5.03 5.90
N SER A 59 -10.70 -5.13 4.82
CA SER A 59 -11.23 -5.52 3.51
C SER A 59 -11.69 -6.98 3.51
N GLY A 60 -13.00 -7.21 3.37
CA GLY A 60 -13.56 -8.56 3.26
C GLY A 60 -13.12 -9.31 1.99
N LEU A 61 -12.67 -8.60 0.94
CA LEU A 61 -12.14 -9.22 -0.28
C LEU A 61 -10.71 -9.73 -0.06
N ILE A 62 -9.88 -8.96 0.62
CA ILE A 62 -8.54 -9.41 1.04
C ILE A 62 -8.65 -10.56 2.05
N GLU A 63 -9.55 -10.50 3.02
CA GLU A 63 -9.76 -11.58 3.99
C GLU A 63 -10.22 -12.89 3.33
N ALA A 64 -10.99 -12.79 2.24
CA ALA A 64 -11.45 -13.95 1.47
C ALA A 64 -10.39 -14.52 0.51
N ALA A 65 -9.31 -13.77 0.23
CA ALA A 65 -8.22 -14.22 -0.63
C ALA A 65 -7.31 -15.19 0.15
N LEU A 66 -7.34 -16.47 -0.24
CA LEU A 66 -6.53 -17.56 0.32
C LEU A 66 -5.07 -17.53 -0.15
#